data_AF-A0A840QKY2-F1
#
_entry.id   AF-A0A840QKY2-F1
#
_cell.length_a   1.000
_cell.length_b   1.000
_cell.length_c   1.000
_cell.angle_alpha   90.00
_cell.angle_beta   90.00
_cell.angle_gamma   90.00
#
_symmetry.space_group_name_H-M   'P 1'
#
loop_
_entity.id
_entity.type
_entity.pdbx_description
1 polymer ?
#
loop_
_entity_poly.entity_id
_entity_poly.type
_entity_poly.pdbx_seq_one_letter_code
_entity_poly.pdbx_strand_id
1 'polypeptide(L)'
;MDDHVRRSDPIGRARGLLADPQDAEPHFRAALADPVLEHWPFERAQTLLDLAEWLRRRRRIAEARAPLTEALETFRRLGARPWIERARAESRAAGLDVTDSTPDALAELSPQQQQIIRLAARGLTNREIGEKLFLSPRTVSSHLYRSFPKLGITARSQLRDLIEDTLAMAGHQVVGRATGS
;
A
#
# COMPACT_ATOMS: atom_id res chain seq x y z
N MET A 1 -7.83 33.08 20.47
CA MET A 1 -6.66 32.81 19.62
C MET A 1 -5.63 32.25 20.57
N ASP A 2 -5.57 30.92 20.66
CA ASP A 2 -4.71 30.02 21.49
C ASP A 2 -5.54 28.72 21.58
N ASP A 3 -5.22 27.57 20.97
CA ASP A 3 -4.13 26.63 21.34
C ASP A 3 -4.04 25.49 20.27
N HIS A 4 -3.75 25.83 19.00
CA HIS A 4 -3.72 24.85 17.88
C HIS A 4 -2.36 24.19 17.65
N VAL A 5 -1.42 24.31 18.59
CA VAL A 5 -0.08 23.72 18.48
C VAL A 5 0.26 22.94 19.75
N ARG A 6 -0.63 22.02 20.16
CA ARG A 6 -0.12 20.81 20.80
C ARG A 6 0.69 20.09 19.73
N ARG A 7 2.01 20.30 19.78
CA ARG A 7 3.00 19.44 19.15
C ARG A 7 2.45 18.02 19.26
N SER A 8 2.32 17.34 18.12
CA SER A 8 2.24 15.88 18.05
C SER A 8 3.17 15.31 19.12
N ASP A 9 2.86 14.20 19.78
CA ASP A 9 3.77 13.68 20.79
C ASP A 9 4.81 12.75 20.12
N PRO A 10 5.93 13.25 19.53
CA PRO A 10 6.97 12.41 18.94
C PRO A 10 7.69 11.59 20.00
N ILE A 11 7.39 11.80 21.29
CA ILE A 11 8.08 11.18 22.40
C ILE A 11 7.86 9.66 22.38
N GLY A 12 6.68 9.16 21.99
CA GLY A 12 6.43 7.72 21.93
C GLY A 12 7.32 7.00 20.90
N ARG A 13 7.37 7.53 19.66
CA ARG A 13 8.25 7.02 18.60
C ARG A 13 9.72 7.19 18.94
N ALA A 14 10.12 8.35 19.44
CA ALA A 14 11.51 8.62 19.84
C ALA A 14 11.95 7.72 21.00
N ARG A 15 11.09 7.47 21.99
CA ARG A 15 11.34 6.51 23.07
C ARG A 15 11.53 5.10 22.51
N GLY A 16 10.69 4.66 21.56
CA GLY A 16 10.88 3.35 20.92
C GLY A 16 12.20 3.23 20.16
N LEU A 17 12.64 4.28 19.47
CA LEU A 17 13.91 4.29 18.75
C LEU A 17 15.15 4.35 19.65
N LEU A 18 15.03 4.98 20.82
CA LEU A 18 16.13 5.18 21.77
C LEU A 18 16.16 4.14 22.90
N ALA A 19 15.06 3.41 23.12
CA ALA A 19 14.98 2.38 24.14
C ALA A 19 15.92 1.22 23.81
N ASP A 20 16.31 0.51 24.86
CA ASP A 20 16.95 -0.78 24.70
C ASP A 20 16.09 -1.66 23.79
N PRO A 21 16.70 -2.47 22.90
CA PRO A 21 15.93 -3.24 21.94
C PRO A 21 14.83 -4.08 22.61
N GLN A 22 15.04 -4.54 23.84
CA GLN A 22 14.12 -5.38 24.61
C GLN A 22 12.83 -4.65 25.02
N ASP A 23 12.89 -3.34 25.21
CA ASP A 23 11.82 -2.50 25.78
C ASP A 23 11.17 -1.56 24.76
N ALA A 24 11.66 -1.55 23.51
CA ALA A 24 11.20 -0.63 22.47
C ALA A 24 9.76 -0.89 21.97
N GLU A 25 9.29 -2.15 21.94
CA GLU A 25 7.94 -2.48 21.42
C GLU A 25 6.79 -1.85 22.21
N PRO A 26 6.75 -1.91 23.56
CA PRO A 26 5.77 -1.19 24.36
C PRO A 26 5.67 0.30 24.01
N HIS A 27 6.79 0.96 23.72
CA HIS A 27 6.81 2.38 23.37
C HIS A 27 6.18 2.66 22.00
N PHE A 28 6.49 1.83 20.99
CA PHE A 28 5.85 1.96 19.67
C PHE A 28 4.34 1.71 19.76
N ARG A 29 3.91 0.67 20.49
CA ARG A 29 2.48 0.37 20.65
C ARG A 29 1.73 1.44 21.44
N ALA A 30 2.34 1.99 22.49
CA ALA A 30 1.77 3.11 23.23
C ALA A 30 1.59 4.35 22.35
N ALA A 31 2.57 4.65 21.48
CA ALA A 31 2.44 5.74 20.52
C ALA A 31 1.29 5.51 19.54
N LEU A 32 1.13 4.29 19.02
CA LEU A 32 0.07 3.94 18.07
C LEU A 32 -1.33 3.89 18.70
N ALA A 33 -1.43 3.77 20.02
CA ALA A 33 -2.67 3.80 20.77
C ALA A 33 -3.11 5.23 21.15
N ASP A 34 -2.26 6.24 20.95
CA ASP A 34 -2.60 7.64 21.20
C ASP A 34 -3.57 8.15 20.10
N PRO A 35 -4.81 8.55 20.45
CA PRO A 35 -5.77 9.09 19.50
C PRO A 35 -5.29 10.36 18.78
N VAL A 36 -4.33 11.09 19.36
CA VAL A 36 -3.72 12.25 18.70
C VAL A 36 -3.02 11.80 17.42
N LEU A 37 -2.34 10.65 17.42
CA LEU A 37 -1.60 10.15 16.26
C LEU A 37 -2.52 9.79 15.08
N GLU A 38 -3.81 9.52 15.32
CA GLU A 38 -4.80 9.31 14.26
C GLU A 38 -4.98 10.54 13.37
N HIS A 39 -4.77 11.73 13.94
CA HIS A 39 -4.86 13.01 13.22
C HIS A 39 -3.59 13.34 12.43
N TRP A 40 -2.52 12.56 12.61
CA TRP A 40 -1.20 12.77 12.03
C TRP A 40 -0.77 11.51 11.24
N PRO A 41 -1.37 11.27 10.06
CA PRO A 41 -1.24 10.00 9.34
C PRO A 41 0.20 9.69 8.92
N PHE A 42 1.02 10.72 8.66
CA PHE A 42 2.41 10.53 8.28
C PHE A 42 3.26 10.02 9.46
N GLU A 43 3.13 10.64 10.62
CA GLU A 43 3.81 10.29 11.87
C GLU A 43 3.37 8.90 12.36
N ARG A 44 2.08 8.59 12.22
CA ARG A 44 1.57 7.23 12.46
C ARG A 44 2.25 6.21 11.55
N ALA A 45 2.32 6.48 10.25
CA ALA A 45 2.96 5.59 9.28
C ALA A 45 4.46 5.40 9.55
N GLN A 46 5.18 6.44 9.99
CA GLN A 46 6.58 6.31 10.42
C GLN A 46 6.71 5.39 11.64
N THR A 47 5.83 5.55 12.63
CA THR A 47 5.83 4.72 13.84
C THR A 47 5.54 3.25 13.53
N LEU A 48 4.59 3.00 12.62
CA LEU A 48 4.27 1.65 12.12
C LEU A 48 5.47 1.01 11.39
N LEU A 49 6.16 1.78 10.55
CA LEU A 49 7.35 1.30 9.85
C LEU A 49 8.48 0.96 10.83
N ASP A 50 8.75 1.81 11.81
CA ASP A 50 9.79 1.55 12.83
C ASP A 50 9.45 0.32 13.68
N LEU A 51 8.16 0.11 14.03
CA LEU A 51 7.69 -1.10 14.69
C LEU A 51 7.91 -2.35 13.81
N ALA A 52 7.57 -2.28 12.52
CA ALA A 52 7.78 -3.38 11.59
C ALA A 52 9.27 -3.73 11.44
N GLU A 53 10.14 -2.73 11.34
CA GLU A 53 11.60 -2.90 11.31
C GLU A 53 12.11 -3.61 12.59
N TRP A 54 11.61 -3.20 13.74
CA TRP A 54 11.95 -3.81 15.03
C TRP A 54 11.48 -5.27 15.13
N LEU A 55 10.25 -5.56 14.68
CA LEU A 55 9.68 -6.91 14.66
C LEU A 55 10.46 -7.84 13.72
N ARG A 56 10.83 -7.36 12.52
CA ARG A 56 11.64 -8.11 11.57
C ARG A 56 12.99 -8.51 12.16
N ARG A 57 13.71 -7.57 12.79
CA ARG A 57 15.02 -7.83 13.40
C ARG A 57 14.96 -8.92 14.48
N ARG A 58 13.78 -9.16 15.07
CA ARG A 58 13.48 -10.22 16.03
C ARG A 58 12.89 -11.49 15.42
N ARG A 59 12.88 -11.60 14.09
CA ARG A 59 12.30 -12.71 13.33
C ARG A 59 10.79 -12.90 13.55
N ARG A 60 10.07 -11.88 14.02
CA ARG A 60 8.61 -11.88 14.23
C ARG A 60 7.88 -11.40 12.97
N ILE A 61 8.14 -12.08 11.86
CA ILE A 61 7.70 -11.67 10.51
C ILE A 61 6.17 -11.60 10.38
N ALA A 62 5.46 -12.57 10.97
CA ALA A 62 4.00 -12.61 10.94
C ALA A 62 3.36 -11.36 11.56
N GLU A 63 3.96 -10.83 12.63
CA GLU A 63 3.46 -9.63 13.33
C GLU A 63 3.89 -8.34 12.62
N ALA A 64 5.00 -8.35 11.90
CA ALA A 64 5.47 -7.19 11.12
C ALA A 64 4.58 -6.89 9.90
N ARG A 65 3.81 -7.88 9.42
CA ARG A 65 3.00 -7.76 8.21
C ARG A 65 1.96 -6.63 8.29
N ALA A 66 1.12 -6.63 9.31
CA ALA A 66 0.02 -5.66 9.41
C ALA A 66 0.53 -4.20 9.53
N PRO A 67 1.49 -3.87 10.42
CA PRO A 67 2.05 -2.52 10.49
C PRO A 67 2.70 -2.06 9.18
N LEU A 68 3.38 -2.97 8.47
CA LEU A 68 4.04 -2.66 7.22
C LEU A 68 3.06 -2.38 6.08
N THR A 69 1.95 -3.14 6.01
CA THR A 69 0.86 -2.87 5.06
C THR A 69 0.24 -1.51 5.32
N GLU A 70 -0.13 -1.21 6.57
CA GLU A 70 -0.78 0.05 6.93
C GLU A 70 0.14 1.27 6.68
N ALA A 71 1.43 1.14 6.99
CA ALA A 71 2.43 2.16 6.69
C ALA A 71 2.54 2.42 5.19
N LEU A 72 2.66 1.36 4.38
CA LEU A 72 2.80 1.46 2.93
C LEU A 72 1.57 2.10 2.27
N GLU A 73 0.37 1.71 2.67
CA GLU A 73 -0.89 2.32 2.21
C GLU A 73 -0.96 3.81 2.56
N THR A 74 -0.55 4.17 3.76
CA THR A 74 -0.58 5.56 4.21
C THR A 74 0.44 6.41 3.48
N PHE A 75 1.67 5.93 3.28
CA PHE A 75 2.66 6.64 2.47
C PHE A 75 2.24 6.79 1.00
N ARG A 76 1.56 5.79 0.43
CA ARG A 76 0.95 5.87 -0.91
C ARG A 76 -0.11 6.96 -0.98
N ARG A 77 -1.07 6.98 -0.05
CA ARG A 77 -2.11 8.03 0.01
C ARG A 77 -1.52 9.43 0.13
N LEU A 78 -0.41 9.58 0.84
CA LEU A 78 0.29 10.86 1.03
C LEU A 78 1.27 11.20 -0.10
N GLY A 79 1.48 10.31 -1.08
CA GLY A 79 2.46 10.53 -2.16
C GLY A 79 3.92 10.56 -1.70
N ALA A 80 4.23 10.03 -0.51
CA ALA A 80 5.53 10.12 0.13
C ALA A 80 6.54 9.12 -0.46
N ARG A 81 6.94 9.31 -1.73
CA ARG A 81 7.76 8.37 -2.51
C ARG A 81 9.00 7.81 -1.78
N PRO A 82 9.84 8.61 -1.10
CA PRO A 82 11.00 8.06 -0.39
C PRO A 82 10.61 7.06 0.72
N TRP A 83 9.47 7.29 1.36
CA TRP A 83 8.96 6.43 2.44
C TRP A 83 8.28 5.17 1.89
N ILE A 84 7.63 5.27 0.73
CA ILE A 84 7.12 4.10 0.00
C ILE A 84 8.26 3.14 -0.32
N GLU A 85 9.36 3.66 -0.89
CA GLU A 85 10.52 2.83 -1.24
C GLU A 85 11.20 2.22 -0.02
N ARG A 86 11.28 2.97 1.10
CA ARG A 86 11.79 2.43 2.36
C ARG A 86 10.91 1.29 2.91
N ALA A 87 9.59 1.48 2.94
CA ALA A 87 8.67 0.44 3.39
C ALA A 87 8.70 -0.81 2.48
N ARG A 88 8.82 -0.62 1.16
CA ARG A 88 9.00 -1.72 0.19
C ARG A 88 10.32 -2.47 0.41
N ALA A 89 11.41 -1.76 0.70
CA ALA A 89 12.68 -2.38 1.02
C ALA A 89 12.58 -3.23 2.30
N GLU A 90 11.92 -2.72 3.34
CA GLU A 90 11.71 -3.46 4.58
C GLU A 90 10.83 -4.71 4.37
N SER A 91 9.79 -4.61 3.53
CA SER A 91 8.94 -5.75 3.17
C SER A 91 9.74 -6.88 2.55
N ARG A 92 10.54 -6.56 1.53
CA ARG A 92 11.44 -7.51 0.88
C ARG A 92 12.43 -8.11 1.89
N ALA A 93 12.98 -7.29 2.79
CA ALA A 93 13.92 -7.75 3.81
C ALA A 93 13.28 -8.66 4.85
N ALA A 94 11.97 -8.52 5.09
CA ALA A 94 11.19 -9.40 5.96
C ALA A 94 10.73 -10.69 5.27
N GLY A 95 10.99 -10.85 3.96
CA GLY A 95 10.39 -11.93 3.16
C GLY A 95 8.87 -11.80 3.08
N LEU A 96 8.35 -10.61 3.39
CA LEU A 96 6.96 -10.27 3.27
C LEU A 96 6.77 -9.75 1.86
N ASP A 97 5.86 -10.36 1.13
CA ASP A 97 5.35 -9.76 -0.08
C ASP A 97 4.12 -8.90 0.29
N VAL A 98 4.38 -7.76 0.95
CA VAL A 98 3.35 -6.74 1.23
C VAL A 98 3.15 -5.84 0.00
N THR A 99 4.12 -5.85 -0.92
CA THR A 99 3.89 -5.48 -2.32
C THR A 99 2.84 -6.39 -2.97
N ASP A 100 2.70 -7.65 -2.52
CA ASP A 100 1.86 -8.66 -3.17
C ASP A 100 0.35 -8.55 -2.94
N SER A 101 -0.14 -7.52 -2.25
CA SER A 101 -1.59 -7.23 -2.29
C SER A 101 -2.03 -6.71 -3.68
N THR A 102 -1.14 -6.72 -4.68
CA THR A 102 -1.38 -6.27 -6.06
C THR A 102 -1.05 -7.26 -7.19
N PRO A 103 -0.15 -8.26 -7.08
CA PRO A 103 0.16 -9.17 -8.19
C PRO A 103 -0.85 -10.28 -8.45
N ASP A 104 -1.82 -10.54 -7.57
CA ASP A 104 -2.92 -11.47 -7.89
C ASP A 104 -4.32 -10.84 -7.86
N ALA A 105 -4.48 -9.59 -7.41
CA ALA A 105 -5.79 -8.96 -7.37
C ALA A 105 -6.42 -8.84 -8.78
N LEU A 106 -5.59 -8.69 -9.82
CA LEU A 106 -6.01 -8.75 -11.23
C LEU A 106 -6.19 -10.20 -11.73
N ALA A 107 -5.39 -11.17 -11.27
CA ALA A 107 -5.50 -12.55 -11.72
C ALA A 107 -6.64 -13.33 -11.03
N GLU A 108 -7.11 -12.87 -9.86
CA GLU A 108 -8.39 -13.25 -9.24
C GLU A 108 -9.64 -12.72 -9.98
N LEU A 109 -9.46 -11.78 -10.91
CA LEU A 109 -10.54 -11.31 -11.77
C LEU A 109 -10.71 -12.21 -12.98
N SER A 110 -11.97 -12.35 -13.43
CA SER A 110 -12.22 -13.01 -14.71
C SER A 110 -11.53 -12.27 -15.87
N PRO A 111 -11.18 -12.95 -16.98
CA PRO A 111 -10.53 -12.30 -18.13
C PRO A 111 -11.28 -11.06 -18.63
N GLN A 112 -12.61 -11.10 -18.60
CA GLN A 112 -13.46 -9.96 -18.99
C GLN A 112 -13.35 -8.80 -18.00
N GLN A 113 -13.35 -9.08 -16.68
CA GLN A 113 -13.15 -8.06 -15.66
C GLN A 113 -11.76 -7.42 -15.78
N GLN A 114 -10.71 -8.21 -16.02
CA GLN A 114 -9.37 -7.69 -16.25
C GLN A 114 -9.31 -6.74 -17.44
N GLN A 115 -9.97 -7.09 -18.55
CA GLN A 115 -9.99 -6.26 -19.74
C GLN A 115 -10.72 -4.94 -19.52
N ILE A 116 -11.85 -4.96 -18.79
CA ILE A 116 -12.57 -3.75 -18.37
C ILE A 116 -11.69 -2.86 -17.49
N ILE A 117 -10.99 -3.45 -16.51
CA ILE A 117 -10.10 -2.72 -15.60
C ILE A 117 -8.94 -2.05 -16.35
N ARG A 118 -8.30 -2.78 -17.29
CA ARG A 118 -7.23 -2.24 -18.13
C ARG A 118 -7.68 -1.03 -18.96
N LEU A 119 -8.88 -1.08 -19.54
CA LEU A 119 -9.41 0.05 -20.31
C LEU A 119 -9.81 1.21 -19.39
N ALA A 120 -10.37 0.92 -18.22
CA ALA A 120 -10.76 1.94 -17.25
C ALA A 120 -9.56 2.71 -16.69
N ALA A 121 -8.47 2.02 -16.36
CA ALA A 121 -7.23 2.64 -15.92
C ALA A 121 -6.58 3.56 -16.97
N ARG A 122 -6.77 3.24 -18.27
CA ARG A 122 -6.36 4.11 -19.39
C ARG A 122 -7.25 5.35 -19.56
N GLY A 123 -8.26 5.52 -18.72
CA GLY A 123 -9.13 6.70 -18.71
C GLY A 123 -10.44 6.56 -19.49
N LEU A 124 -10.70 5.41 -20.13
CA LEU A 124 -11.90 5.25 -20.97
C LEU A 124 -13.18 5.20 -20.14
N THR A 125 -14.17 6.01 -20.49
CA THR A 125 -15.50 6.01 -19.88
C THR A 125 -16.21 4.66 -20.04
N ASN A 126 -17.22 4.40 -19.20
CA ASN A 126 -18.01 3.16 -19.30
C ASN A 126 -18.68 3.00 -20.68
N ARG A 127 -18.98 4.12 -21.36
CA ARG A 127 -19.53 4.12 -22.71
C ARG A 127 -18.50 3.65 -23.73
N GLU A 128 -17.31 4.24 -23.73
CA GLU A 128 -16.23 3.85 -24.66
C GLU A 128 -15.75 2.41 -24.43
N ILE A 129 -15.72 1.96 -23.16
CA ILE A 129 -15.43 0.56 -22.84
C ILE A 129 -16.54 -0.36 -23.37
N GLY A 130 -17.80 0.03 -23.19
CA GLY A 130 -18.96 -0.70 -23.70
C GLY A 130 -18.91 -0.86 -25.22
N GLU A 131 -18.61 0.22 -25.94
CA GLU A 131 -18.45 0.20 -27.40
C GLU A 131 -17.31 -0.73 -27.83
N LYS A 132 -16.16 -0.72 -27.14
CA LYS A 132 -15.01 -1.60 -27.46
C LYS A 132 -15.25 -3.09 -27.16
N LEU A 133 -16.04 -3.39 -26.14
CA LEU A 133 -16.26 -4.77 -25.67
C LEU A 133 -17.64 -5.32 -26.05
N PHE A 134 -18.42 -4.56 -26.82
CA PHE A 134 -19.81 -4.88 -27.17
C PHE A 134 -20.69 -5.12 -25.94
N LEU A 135 -20.53 -4.28 -24.91
CA LEU A 135 -21.27 -4.32 -23.64
C LEU A 135 -22.06 -3.02 -23.43
N SER A 136 -23.16 -3.10 -22.67
CA SER A 136 -23.83 -1.88 -22.23
C SER A 136 -22.98 -1.11 -21.20
N PRO A 137 -23.05 0.24 -21.16
CA PRO A 137 -22.35 1.02 -20.13
C PRO A 137 -22.71 0.60 -18.70
N ARG A 138 -23.95 0.13 -18.50
CA ARG A 138 -24.44 -0.39 -17.21
C ARG A 138 -23.76 -1.71 -16.84
N THR A 139 -23.55 -2.60 -17.81
CA THR A 139 -22.82 -3.86 -17.61
C THR A 139 -21.37 -3.58 -17.20
N VAL A 140 -20.70 -2.65 -17.88
CA VAL A 140 -19.34 -2.21 -17.52
C VAL A 140 -19.31 -1.68 -16.08
N SER A 141 -20.26 -0.81 -15.71
CA SER A 141 -20.36 -0.28 -14.35
C SER A 141 -20.53 -1.38 -13.30
N SER A 142 -21.35 -2.40 -13.59
CA SER A 142 -21.55 -3.55 -12.71
C SER A 142 -20.28 -4.38 -12.54
N HIS A 143 -19.53 -4.61 -13.63
CA HIS A 143 -18.25 -5.31 -13.53
C HIS A 143 -17.23 -4.54 -12.70
N LEU A 144 -17.10 -3.22 -12.91
CA LEU A 144 -16.22 -2.36 -12.12
C LEU A 144 -16.57 -2.42 -10.63
N TYR A 145 -17.85 -2.26 -10.30
CA TYR A 145 -18.33 -2.32 -8.93
C TYR A 145 -17.99 -3.65 -8.23
N ARG A 146 -18.09 -4.78 -8.94
CA ARG A 146 -17.74 -6.11 -8.39
C ARG A 146 -16.22 -6.35 -8.31
N SER A 147 -15.43 -5.65 -9.11
CA SER A 147 -13.97 -5.79 -9.15
C SER A 147 -13.27 -4.91 -8.12
N PHE A 148 -13.82 -3.74 -7.77
CA PHE A 148 -13.17 -2.80 -6.84
C PHE A 148 -12.84 -3.39 -5.47
N PRO A 149 -13.75 -4.13 -4.79
CA PRO A 149 -13.42 -4.76 -3.52
C PRO A 149 -12.31 -5.81 -3.65
N LYS A 150 -12.30 -6.57 -4.75
CA LYS A 150 -11.25 -7.56 -5.04
C LYS A 150 -9.89 -6.92 -5.31
N LEU A 151 -9.89 -5.69 -5.81
CA LEU A 151 -8.71 -4.88 -6.06
C LEU A 151 -8.31 -4.01 -4.86
N GLY A 152 -9.04 -4.08 -3.73
CA GLY A 152 -8.76 -3.27 -2.54
C GLY A 152 -8.97 -1.76 -2.74
N ILE A 153 -9.75 -1.35 -3.74
CA ILE A 153 -10.00 0.06 -4.05
C ILE A 153 -11.48 0.42 -3.89
N THR A 154 -11.75 1.71 -3.74
CA THR A 154 -13.12 2.25 -3.60
C THR A 154 -13.47 3.23 -4.70
N ALA A 155 -12.48 3.76 -5.41
CA ALA A 155 -12.67 4.76 -6.46
C ALA A 155 -11.96 4.40 -7.76
N ARG A 156 -12.58 4.76 -8.88
CA ARG A 156 -12.05 4.57 -10.23
C ARG A 156 -10.72 5.29 -10.46
N SER A 157 -10.50 6.43 -9.82
CA SER A 157 -9.24 7.19 -9.94
C SER A 157 -8.02 6.36 -9.51
N GLN A 158 -8.20 5.46 -8.53
CA GLN A 158 -7.14 4.60 -8.00
C GLN A 158 -6.70 3.50 -8.99
N LEU A 159 -7.47 3.26 -10.06
CA LEU A 159 -7.10 2.27 -11.08
C LEU A 159 -5.85 2.66 -11.87
N ARG A 160 -5.62 3.96 -12.07
CA ARG A 160 -4.46 4.46 -12.81
C ARG A 160 -3.18 4.09 -12.06
N ASP A 161 -3.13 4.41 -10.78
CA ASP A 161 -1.99 4.15 -9.90
C ASP A 161 -1.67 2.65 -9.83
N LEU A 162 -2.71 1.80 -9.82
CA LEU A 162 -2.61 0.34 -9.76
C LEU A 162 -1.95 -0.26 -11.02
N ILE A 163 -2.27 0.26 -12.21
CA ILE A 163 -1.67 -0.20 -13.47
C ILE A 163 -0.28 0.41 -13.69
N GLU A 164 -0.05 1.66 -13.30
CA GLU A 164 1.28 2.27 -13.38
C GLU A 164 2.28 1.51 -12.48
N ASP A 165 1.87 1.12 -11.27
CA ASP A 165 2.65 0.25 -10.39
C ASP A 165 2.92 -1.12 -11.06
N THR A 166 1.90 -1.74 -11.68
CA THR A 166 2.02 -3.05 -12.36
C THR A 166 2.98 -3.01 -13.56
N LEU A 167 2.89 -1.96 -14.39
CA LEU A 167 3.77 -1.78 -15.56
C LEU A 167 5.21 -1.45 -15.16
N ALA A 168 5.39 -0.69 -14.08
CA ALA A 168 6.71 -0.44 -13.50
C ALA A 168 7.38 -1.72 -12.99
N MET A 169 6.60 -2.65 -12.42
CA MET A 169 7.09 -3.97 -11.99
C MET A 169 7.39 -4.91 -13.17
N ALA A 170 6.55 -4.92 -14.21
CA ALA A 170 6.78 -5.72 -15.42
C ALA A 170 8.05 -5.28 -16.18
N GLY A 171 8.39 -3.98 -16.15
CA GLY A 171 9.62 -3.45 -16.75
C GLY A 171 10.91 -3.90 -16.03
N HIS A 172 10.83 -4.20 -14.72
CA HIS A 172 11.99 -4.65 -13.93
C HIS A 172 12.31 -6.14 -14.12
N GLN A 173 11.34 -6.93 -14.60
CA GLN A 173 11.49 -8.38 -14.78
C GLN A 173 12.18 -8.78 -16.10
N VAL A 174 12.32 -7.85 -17.07
CA VAL A 174 12.89 -8.14 -18.40
C VAL A 174 14.44 -8.08 -18.41
N VAL A 175 15.07 -7.46 -17.42
CA VAL A 175 16.55 -7.30 -17.40
C VAL A 175 17.29 -8.55 -16.88
N GLY A 176 16.59 -9.57 -16.37
CA GLY A 176 17.20 -10.74 -15.71
C GLY A 176 17.34 -12.02 -16.55
N ARG A 177 16.96 -12.03 -17.84
CA ARG A 177 17.05 -13.24 -18.69
C ARG A 177 17.86 -12.98 -19.96
N ALA A 178 19.14 -12.68 -19.81
CA ALA A 178 20.11 -12.78 -20.90
C ALA A 178 21.53 -12.93 -20.36
N THR A 179 21.86 -14.07 -19.75
CA THR A 179 23.24 -14.62 -19.75
C THR A 179 23.20 -16.10 -19.34
N GLY A 180 23.74 -16.95 -20.22
CA GLY A 180 24.18 -18.32 -19.92
C GLY A 180 23.21 -19.39 -20.41
N SER A 181 23.59 -20.31 -21.28
CA SER A 181 24.79 -20.50 -22.09
C SER A 181 24.47 -21.51 -23.17
#